data_AF-A0A6P8HVM5-F1
#
_entry.id   AF-A0A6P8HVM5-F1
#
_cell.length_a   1.000
_cell.length_b   1.000
_cell.length_c   1.000
_cell.angle_alpha   90.00
_cell.angle_beta   90.00
_cell.angle_gamma   90.00
#
_symmetry.space_group_name_H-M   'P 1'
#
loop_
_entity.id
_entity.type
_entity.pdbx_description
1 polymer ?
#
loop_
_entity_poly.entity_id
_entity_poly.type
_entity_poly.pdbx_seq_one_letter_code
_entity_poly.pdbx_strand_id
1 'polypeptide(L)'
;MFIAYRVIALFFLLGICFSFELPDLDEVQNSDDNELEKLLASVRLLVTGLKTDIKVQEAKIKNLETNYKSLSKKVGSSQARLSNVERRINGARTTCNDRETAWAPYSGAPIMFLDRQAVTCPQGYFLSRFHLIRQADRVQAPVRYRFRCCKFIL
;
A
#
# COMPACT_ATOMS: atom_id res chain seq x y z
N MET A 1 -17.19 51.99 54.03
CA MET A 1 -18.59 51.91 54.53
C MET A 1 -18.67 52.32 56.01
N PHE A 2 -18.26 53.53 56.40
CA PHE A 2 -18.42 54.00 57.80
C PHE A 2 -18.59 55.53 57.97
N ILE A 3 -18.52 56.32 56.89
CA ILE A 3 -18.65 57.80 56.98
C ILE A 3 -20.10 58.27 56.75
N ALA A 4 -20.94 57.47 56.07
CA ALA A 4 -22.30 57.88 55.69
C ALA A 4 -23.29 58.00 56.86
N TYR A 5 -23.09 57.25 57.95
CA TYR A 5 -24.04 57.27 59.08
C TYR A 5 -23.95 58.52 59.96
N ARG A 6 -22.80 59.21 60.00
CA ARG A 6 -22.61 60.36 60.90
C ARG A 6 -23.18 61.67 60.36
N VAL A 7 -23.39 61.79 59.05
CA VAL A 7 -23.98 63.00 58.46
C VAL A 7 -25.50 62.98 58.59
N ILE A 8 -26.13 61.80 58.55
CA ILE A 8 -27.60 61.66 58.64
C ILE A 8 -28.11 61.98 60.06
N ALA A 9 -27.36 61.64 61.11
CA ALA A 9 -27.79 61.83 62.49
C ALA A 9 -27.78 63.30 62.98
N LEU A 10 -26.98 64.17 62.35
CA LEU A 10 -26.86 65.57 62.77
C LEU A 10 -27.90 66.49 62.11
N PHE A 11 -28.56 66.04 61.05
CA PHE A 11 -29.54 66.84 60.31
C PHE A 11 -30.99 66.70 60.81
N PHE A 12 -31.31 65.66 61.60
CA PHE A 12 -32.66 65.45 62.13
C PHE A 12 -33.09 66.46 63.22
N LEU A 13 -32.17 67.20 63.83
CA LEU A 13 -32.47 68.13 64.94
C LEU A 13 -32.89 69.55 64.52
N LEU A 14 -32.76 69.92 63.24
CA LEU A 14 -33.03 71.29 62.79
C LEU A 14 -34.32 71.47 61.98
N GLY A 15 -35.14 70.44 61.80
CA GLY A 15 -36.51 70.62 61.30
C GLY A 15 -36.63 71.27 59.92
N ILE A 16 -35.63 71.13 59.05
CA ILE A 16 -35.67 71.61 57.67
C ILE A 16 -35.98 70.41 56.77
N CYS A 17 -37.19 70.37 56.22
CA CYS A 17 -37.55 69.43 55.18
C CYS A 17 -36.96 69.94 53.86
N PHE A 18 -35.83 69.39 53.43
CA PHE A 18 -35.29 69.62 52.10
C PHE A 18 -35.63 68.38 51.27
N SER A 19 -36.62 68.50 50.38
CA SER A 19 -36.87 67.49 49.34
C SER A 19 -35.68 67.51 48.39
N PHE A 20 -34.75 66.57 48.57
CA PHE A 20 -33.68 66.30 47.61
C PHE A 20 -34.17 65.19 46.69
N GLU A 21 -34.70 65.60 45.54
CA GLU A 21 -35.01 64.72 44.41
C GLU A 21 -33.70 64.04 43.97
N LEU A 22 -33.58 62.73 44.20
CA LEU A 22 -32.52 61.92 43.61
C LEU A 22 -32.91 61.67 42.14
N PRO A 23 -32.05 62.00 41.17
CA PRO A 23 -32.33 61.65 39.78
C PRO A 23 -32.28 60.12 39.63
N ASP A 24 -33.30 59.58 38.96
CA ASP A 24 -33.36 58.18 38.55
C ASP A 24 -32.13 57.80 37.73
N LEU A 25 -31.52 56.70 38.13
CA LEU A 25 -30.34 56.10 37.51
C LEU A 25 -30.80 55.15 36.42
N ASP A 26 -31.51 55.67 35.42
CA ASP A 26 -31.92 54.89 34.26
C ASP A 26 -31.00 55.15 33.05
N GLU A 27 -30.54 54.04 32.49
CA GLU A 27 -30.26 53.82 31.07
C GLU A 27 -28.84 54.08 30.52
N VAL A 28 -27.88 53.21 30.87
CA VAL A 28 -26.76 52.85 29.97
C VAL A 28 -26.46 51.35 30.09
N GLN A 29 -27.27 50.49 29.46
CA GLN A 29 -26.97 49.04 29.43
C GLN A 29 -27.55 48.29 28.21
N ASN A 30 -27.87 48.97 27.10
CA ASN A 30 -28.64 48.35 26.00
C ASN A 30 -27.86 48.13 24.68
N SER A 31 -26.67 48.75 24.53
CA SER A 31 -25.87 48.67 23.29
C SER A 31 -24.84 47.53 23.33
N ASP A 32 -24.01 47.51 24.37
CA ASP A 32 -22.81 46.65 24.41
C ASP A 32 -23.16 45.18 24.74
N ASP A 33 -24.22 44.96 25.52
CA ASP A 33 -24.73 43.61 25.83
C ASP A 33 -25.29 42.90 24.59
N ASN A 34 -25.83 43.65 23.61
CA ASN A 34 -26.33 43.10 22.35
C ASN A 34 -25.20 42.68 21.40
N GLU A 35 -24.08 43.41 21.38
CA GLU A 35 -22.90 43.04 20.59
C GLU A 35 -22.19 41.81 21.18
N LEU A 36 -22.12 41.74 22.52
CA LEU A 36 -21.59 40.58 23.24
C LEU A 36 -22.40 39.31 22.98
N GLU A 37 -23.73 39.38 22.98
CA GLU A 37 -24.62 38.24 22.66
C GLU A 37 -24.46 37.77 21.20
N LYS A 38 -24.27 38.71 20.25
CA LYS A 38 -23.99 38.36 18.83
C LYS A 38 -22.65 37.64 18.67
N LEU A 39 -21.60 38.13 19.34
CA LEU A 39 -20.29 37.48 19.33
C LEU A 39 -20.35 36.09 19.98
N LEU A 40 -21.08 35.96 21.08
CA LEU A 40 -21.28 34.68 21.77
C LEU A 40 -22.02 33.67 20.88
N ALA A 41 -23.04 34.10 20.14
CA ALA A 41 -23.74 33.27 19.17
C ALA A 41 -22.81 32.80 18.04
N SER A 42 -21.98 33.70 17.51
CA SER A 42 -20.98 33.37 16.47
C SER A 42 -19.93 32.36 16.97
N VAL A 43 -19.38 32.58 18.15
CA VAL A 43 -18.41 31.67 18.78
C VAL A 43 -19.04 30.29 19.02
N ARG A 44 -20.31 30.22 19.45
CA ARG A 44 -21.02 28.94 19.60
C ARG A 44 -21.12 28.19 18.27
N LEU A 45 -21.46 28.89 17.17
CA LEU A 45 -21.53 28.28 15.84
C LEU A 45 -20.17 27.71 15.42
N LEU A 46 -19.09 28.49 15.56
CA LEU A 46 -17.73 28.03 15.25
C LEU A 46 -17.33 26.81 16.09
N VAL A 47 -17.62 26.81 17.39
CA VAL A 47 -17.33 25.67 18.28
C VAL A 47 -18.10 24.42 17.83
N THR A 48 -19.37 24.56 17.41
CA THR A 48 -20.13 23.43 16.89
C THR A 48 -19.59 22.90 15.57
N GLY A 49 -19.17 23.78 14.66
CA GLY A 49 -18.57 23.41 13.36
C GLY A 49 -17.23 22.70 13.54
N LEU A 50 -16.34 23.24 14.36
CA LEU A 50 -15.05 22.60 14.67
C LEU A 50 -15.26 21.22 15.33
N LYS A 51 -16.26 21.10 16.21
CA LYS A 51 -16.63 19.81 16.82
C LYS A 51 -17.10 18.79 15.77
N THR A 52 -17.81 19.22 14.73
CA THR A 52 -18.19 18.30 13.64
C THR A 52 -17.00 17.91 12.78
N ASP A 53 -16.10 18.85 12.48
CA ASP A 53 -14.91 18.60 11.67
C ASP A 53 -13.95 17.62 12.36
N ILE A 54 -13.76 17.76 13.68
CA ILE A 54 -12.97 16.82 14.49
C ILE A 54 -13.52 15.39 14.34
N LYS A 55 -14.84 15.21 14.46
CA LYS A 55 -15.46 13.88 14.30
C LYS A 55 -15.25 13.30 12.91
N VAL A 56 -15.31 14.13 11.87
CA VAL A 56 -15.06 13.69 10.49
C VAL A 56 -13.60 13.27 10.32
N GLN A 57 -12.66 14.01 10.90
CA GLN A 57 -11.24 13.67 10.87
C GLN A 57 -10.94 12.37 11.61
N GLU A 58 -11.53 12.14 12.79
CA GLU A 58 -11.41 10.87 13.54
C GLU A 58 -11.86 9.67 12.70
N ALA A 59 -12.99 9.81 11.98
CA ALA A 59 -13.48 8.77 11.08
C ALA A 59 -12.52 8.52 9.91
N LYS A 60 -11.96 9.59 9.31
CA LYS A 60 -10.97 9.48 8.24
C LYS A 60 -9.69 8.78 8.71
N ILE A 61 -9.20 9.12 9.90
CA ILE A 61 -8.01 8.49 10.51
C ILE A 61 -8.25 7.00 10.69
N LYS A 62 -9.40 6.63 11.27
CA LYS A 62 -9.76 5.22 11.45
C LYS A 62 -9.80 4.45 10.13
N ASN A 63 -10.38 5.03 9.09
CA ASN A 63 -10.40 4.41 7.77
C ASN A 63 -8.97 4.22 7.21
N LEU A 64 -8.14 5.27 7.29
CA LEU A 64 -6.74 5.20 6.84
C LEU A 64 -5.93 4.13 7.59
N GLU A 65 -6.12 3.97 8.89
CA GLU A 65 -5.48 2.90 9.66
C GLU A 65 -5.89 1.51 9.15
N THR A 66 -7.17 1.29 8.83
CA THR A 66 -7.62 0.01 8.29
C THR A 66 -7.02 -0.27 6.92
N ASN A 67 -6.92 0.76 6.06
CA ASN A 67 -6.30 0.66 4.75
C ASN A 67 -4.81 0.37 4.86
N TYR A 68 -4.09 1.05 5.76
CA TYR A 68 -2.67 0.81 6.02
C TYR A 68 -2.41 -0.62 6.49
N LYS A 69 -3.23 -1.15 7.41
CA LYS A 69 -3.12 -2.54 7.88
C LYS A 69 -3.36 -3.54 6.74
N SER A 70 -4.36 -3.31 5.90
CA SER A 70 -4.64 -4.14 4.72
C SER A 70 -3.49 -4.11 3.71
N LEU A 71 -2.95 -2.92 3.44
CA LEU A 71 -1.83 -2.71 2.53
C LEU A 71 -0.55 -3.38 3.06
N SER A 72 -0.24 -3.23 4.35
CA SER A 72 0.89 -3.88 5.01
C SER A 72 0.83 -5.41 4.87
N LYS A 73 -0.35 -6.02 5.05
CA LYS A 73 -0.55 -7.46 4.81
C LYS A 73 -0.29 -7.86 3.36
N LYS A 74 -0.78 -7.07 2.39
CA LYS A 74 -0.54 -7.31 0.95
C LYS A 74 0.94 -7.21 0.59
N VAL A 75 1.66 -6.25 1.16
CA VAL A 75 3.11 -6.10 1.00
C VAL A 75 3.82 -7.34 1.53
N GLY A 76 3.49 -7.80 2.75
CA GLY A 76 4.07 -9.03 3.32
C GLY A 76 3.80 -10.28 2.47
N SER A 77 2.57 -10.45 1.98
CA SER A 77 2.22 -11.57 1.07
C SER A 77 2.98 -11.49 -0.24
N SER A 78 3.08 -10.30 -0.83
CA SER A 78 3.81 -10.10 -2.09
C SER A 78 5.30 -10.37 -1.91
N GLN A 79 5.89 -9.93 -0.81
CA GLN A 79 7.29 -10.18 -0.48
C GLN A 79 7.59 -11.67 -0.31
N ALA A 80 6.69 -12.42 0.34
CA ALA A 80 6.83 -13.88 0.44
C ALA A 80 6.71 -14.58 -0.93
N ARG A 81 5.86 -14.07 -1.83
CA ARG A 81 5.77 -14.59 -3.20
C ARG A 81 7.04 -14.28 -3.99
N LEU A 82 7.58 -13.08 -3.86
CA LEU A 82 8.82 -12.67 -4.52
C LEU A 82 10.01 -13.52 -4.08
N SER A 83 10.20 -13.76 -2.78
CA SER A 83 11.29 -14.62 -2.29
C SER A 83 11.15 -16.07 -2.77
N ASN A 84 9.92 -16.56 -2.99
CA ASN A 84 9.70 -17.87 -3.59
C ASN A 84 10.09 -17.89 -5.07
N VAL A 85 9.65 -16.89 -5.84
CA VAL A 85 10.01 -16.76 -7.25
C VAL A 85 11.52 -16.61 -7.41
N GLU A 86 12.16 -15.79 -6.58
CA GLU A 86 13.62 -15.61 -6.57
C GLU A 86 14.35 -16.94 -6.37
N ARG A 87 13.94 -17.74 -5.38
CA ARG A 87 14.55 -19.06 -5.15
C ARG A 87 14.38 -19.99 -6.35
N ARG A 88 13.21 -19.98 -6.99
CA ARG A 88 12.93 -20.81 -8.18
C ARG A 88 13.77 -20.37 -9.38
N ILE A 89 13.97 -19.07 -9.56
CA ILE A 89 14.84 -18.54 -10.62
C ILE A 89 16.30 -18.88 -10.33
N ASN A 90 16.77 -18.67 -9.10
CA ASN A 90 18.15 -18.97 -8.72
C ASN A 90 18.45 -20.47 -8.73
N GLY A 91 17.44 -21.31 -8.48
CA GLY A 91 17.52 -22.77 -8.60
C GLY A 91 17.30 -23.28 -10.02
N ALA A 92 16.82 -22.44 -10.94
CA ALA A 92 16.52 -22.83 -12.30
C ALA A 92 17.81 -23.22 -13.03
N ARG A 93 17.91 -24.48 -13.43
CA ARG A 93 19.07 -25.00 -14.16
C ARG A 93 18.64 -26.00 -15.22
N THR A 94 19.50 -26.20 -16.20
CA THR A 94 19.29 -27.18 -17.26
C THR A 94 20.30 -28.30 -17.11
N THR A 95 19.83 -29.53 -16.95
CA THR A 95 20.69 -30.72 -16.95
C THR A 95 20.60 -31.39 -18.31
N CYS A 96 21.74 -31.69 -18.93
CA CYS A 96 21.80 -32.26 -20.27
C CYS A 96 22.59 -33.55 -20.29
N ASN A 97 22.16 -34.50 -21.12
CA ASN A 97 22.84 -35.77 -21.38
C ASN A 97 22.99 -35.95 -22.89
N ASP A 98 24.22 -36.24 -23.32
CA ASP A 98 24.49 -36.66 -24.68
C ASP A 98 24.14 -38.15 -24.84
N ARG A 99 23.55 -38.51 -25.98
CA ARG A 99 23.06 -39.84 -26.34
C ARG A 99 23.37 -40.11 -27.80
N GLU A 100 23.39 -41.38 -28.15
CA GLU A 100 23.74 -41.81 -29.50
C GLU A 100 22.77 -42.93 -29.94
N THR A 101 22.39 -42.92 -31.21
CA THR A 101 21.65 -44.03 -31.83
C THR A 101 22.60 -45.19 -32.14
N ALA A 102 22.04 -46.35 -32.46
CA ALA A 102 22.81 -47.46 -33.00
C ALA A 102 23.43 -47.08 -34.36
N TRP A 103 24.56 -47.70 -34.69
CA TRP A 103 25.18 -47.53 -36.00
C TRP A 103 24.29 -48.15 -37.09
N ALA A 104 23.95 -47.34 -38.08
CA ALA A 104 23.30 -47.79 -39.31
C ALA A 104 24.33 -47.91 -40.44
N PRO A 105 24.22 -48.91 -41.32
CA PRO A 105 25.09 -49.04 -42.47
C PRO A 105 24.84 -47.91 -43.49
N TYR A 106 25.88 -47.55 -44.25
CA TYR A 106 25.88 -46.63 -45.40
C TYR A 106 25.88 -45.12 -45.09
N SER A 107 26.99 -44.42 -45.43
CA SER A 107 27.09 -42.94 -45.43
C SER A 107 27.05 -42.29 -46.82
N GLY A 108 27.17 -43.10 -47.87
CA GLY A 108 27.21 -42.68 -49.27
C GLY A 108 26.00 -43.13 -50.09
N ALA A 109 25.06 -43.82 -49.46
CA ALA A 109 23.71 -43.89 -50.02
C ALA A 109 23.08 -42.49 -49.93
N PRO A 110 22.25 -42.08 -50.90
CA PRO A 110 21.49 -40.84 -50.75
C PRO A 110 20.76 -40.87 -49.41
N ILE A 111 20.76 -39.75 -48.69
CA ILE A 111 20.14 -39.55 -47.37
C ILE A 111 18.60 -39.63 -47.52
N MET A 112 18.09 -40.73 -48.05
CA MET A 112 16.68 -40.92 -48.36
C MET A 112 15.90 -41.38 -47.12
N PHE A 113 16.62 -41.82 -46.08
CA PHE A 113 16.01 -42.43 -44.90
C PHE A 113 16.60 -41.92 -43.58
N LEU A 114 16.35 -40.64 -43.27
CA LEU A 114 16.60 -40.08 -41.94
C LEU A 114 15.65 -40.65 -40.87
N ASP A 115 14.52 -41.20 -41.31
CA ASP A 115 13.48 -41.86 -40.54
C ASP A 115 13.94 -43.15 -39.84
N ARG A 116 15.00 -43.81 -40.33
CA ARG A 116 15.51 -45.08 -39.77
C ARG A 116 16.29 -44.91 -38.46
N GLN A 117 16.64 -43.69 -38.08
CA GLN A 117 17.31 -43.42 -36.81
C GLN A 117 16.39 -42.67 -35.86
N ALA A 118 15.79 -43.41 -34.92
CA ALA A 118 14.88 -42.84 -33.93
C ALA A 118 15.65 -42.03 -32.87
N VAL A 119 15.63 -40.70 -33.00
CA VAL A 119 16.13 -39.78 -31.98
C VAL A 119 15.03 -39.55 -30.95
N THR A 120 15.11 -40.27 -29.83
CA THR A 120 14.09 -40.17 -28.78
C THR A 120 14.74 -39.82 -27.44
N CYS A 121 14.26 -38.72 -26.85
CA CYS A 121 14.61 -38.36 -25.48
C CYS A 121 13.67 -39.04 -24.47
N PRO A 122 14.16 -39.39 -23.27
CA PRO A 122 13.30 -39.89 -22.19
C PRO A 122 12.23 -38.88 -21.78
N GLN A 123 11.19 -39.35 -21.11
CA GLN A 123 10.11 -38.49 -20.61
C GLN A 123 10.66 -37.34 -19.74
N GLY A 124 10.16 -36.13 -19.99
CA GLY A 124 10.59 -34.92 -19.28
C GLY A 124 11.94 -34.34 -19.74
N TYR A 125 12.55 -34.90 -20.79
CA TYR A 125 13.67 -34.30 -21.50
C TYR A 125 13.23 -33.78 -22.87
N PHE A 126 13.79 -32.67 -23.31
CA PHE A 126 13.62 -32.10 -24.64
C PHE A 126 14.90 -32.29 -25.46
N LEU A 127 14.75 -32.41 -26.78
CA LEU A 127 15.86 -32.48 -27.71
C LEU A 127 16.47 -31.08 -27.88
N SER A 128 17.76 -30.92 -27.56
CA SER A 128 18.47 -29.64 -27.65
C SER A 128 19.35 -29.56 -28.90
N ARG A 129 20.00 -30.66 -29.29
CA ARG A 129 20.80 -30.75 -30.51
C ARG A 129 20.82 -32.18 -31.02
N PHE A 130 21.03 -32.36 -32.31
CA PHE A 130 21.35 -33.66 -32.92
C PHE A 130 22.29 -33.42 -34.09
N HIS A 131 23.24 -34.34 -34.27
CA HIS A 131 24.28 -34.26 -35.28
C HIS A 131 24.57 -35.65 -35.83
N LEU A 132 24.62 -35.78 -37.15
CA LEU A 132 24.94 -37.05 -37.81
C LEU A 132 26.46 -37.21 -37.86
N ILE A 133 26.97 -38.31 -37.30
CA ILE A 133 28.39 -38.65 -37.31
C ILE A 133 28.62 -39.90 -38.15
N ARG A 134 29.76 -39.90 -38.85
CA ARG A 134 30.27 -41.03 -39.63
C ARG A 134 31.37 -41.71 -38.83
N GLN A 135 31.45 -43.04 -38.87
CA GLN A 135 32.48 -43.79 -38.16
C GLN A 135 33.89 -43.58 -38.76
N ALA A 136 33.96 -43.34 -40.07
CA ALA A 136 35.19 -43.13 -40.82
C ALA A 136 34.93 -42.26 -42.05
N ASP A 137 35.97 -41.67 -42.62
CA ASP A 137 35.86 -40.85 -43.83
C ASP A 137 35.94 -41.70 -45.12
N ARG A 138 34.95 -42.58 -45.29
CA ARG A 138 34.80 -43.41 -46.49
C ARG A 138 33.33 -43.59 -46.84
N VAL A 139 33.01 -43.66 -48.13
CA VAL A 139 31.64 -43.66 -48.67
C VAL A 139 30.73 -44.72 -48.03
N GLN A 140 31.28 -45.86 -47.60
CA GLN A 140 30.49 -46.95 -46.98
C GLN A 140 30.57 -46.96 -45.45
N ALA A 141 31.11 -45.92 -44.81
CA ALA A 141 31.21 -45.87 -43.36
C ALA A 141 29.82 -45.87 -42.71
N PRO A 142 29.61 -46.62 -41.61
CA PRO A 142 28.41 -46.53 -40.81
C PRO A 142 28.16 -45.12 -40.26
N VAL A 143 26.90 -44.78 -40.06
CA VAL A 143 26.47 -43.47 -39.52
C VAL A 143 25.57 -43.64 -38.30
N ARG A 144 25.61 -42.66 -37.41
CA ARG A 144 24.66 -42.56 -36.28
C ARG A 144 24.41 -41.11 -35.90
N TYR A 145 23.31 -40.84 -35.23
CA TYR A 145 23.06 -39.56 -34.59
C TYR A 145 23.71 -39.52 -33.21
N ARG A 146 24.43 -38.43 -32.95
CA ARG A 146 24.77 -37.96 -31.61
C ARG A 146 23.83 -36.81 -31.27
N PHE A 147 23.07 -36.95 -30.20
CA PHE A 147 22.06 -35.98 -29.81
C PHE A 147 22.12 -35.67 -28.33
N ARG A 148 21.62 -34.49 -27.94
CA ARG A 148 21.60 -34.02 -26.56
C ARG A 148 20.18 -33.85 -26.10
N CYS A 149 19.85 -34.53 -25.02
CA CYS A 149 18.58 -34.41 -24.32
C CYS A 149 18.79 -33.57 -23.06
N CYS A 150 18.02 -32.51 -22.89
CA CYS A 150 18.10 -31.60 -21.75
C CYS A 150 16.80 -31.60 -20.95
N LYS A 151 16.86 -31.25 -19.68
CA LYS A 151 15.70 -31.13 -18.78
C LYS A 151 15.84 -29.87 -17.94
N PHE A 152 14.75 -29.11 -17.83
CA PHE A 152 14.65 -27.99 -16.91
C PHE A 152 14.42 -28.52 -15.49
N ILE A 153 15.17 -27.97 -14.55
CA ILE A 153 15.01 -28.15 -13.11
C ILE A 153 14.65 -26.77 -12.56
N LEU A 154 13.51 -26.67 -11.88
CA LEU A 154 12.97 -25.45 -11.27
C LEU A 154 12.92 -25.59 -9.75
#